data_AF-A0A9X5PCD6-F1
#
_entry.id   AF-A0A9X5PCD6-F1
#
_cell.length_a   1.000
_cell.length_b   1.000
_cell.length_c   1.000
_cell.angle_alpha   90.00
_cell.angle_beta   90.00
_cell.angle_gamma   90.00
#
_symmetry.space_group_name_H-M   'P 1'
#
loop_
_entity.id
_entity.type
_entity.pdbx_description
1 polymer ?
#
loop_
_entity_poly.entity_id
_entity_poly.type
_entity_poly.pdbx_seq_one_letter_code
_entity_poly.pdbx_strand_id
1 'polypeptide(L)'
;MDNKLNIPKIRINAEFQRLMWLNMSWGMIVGIIILYSLFVFATPNSGDLVEYIAGIGAFGTGISNIALYLQIERSLRQDVSNNAFDQLRMSSLSPWQMAWARIVVAPLTGWVIFLVGWILLGLTMSHFNHEDSNVFIMWLTMPLYSWALACMILVNALQFKRGNNQWEGSLLQLLLLFVVMVMFVTGMLSAAEDLSYLSEGVSNTVSPIIASIVSVVLCSVAARAAMAERLHLRSSRLTFIVLGLLTPLAAISFVSNYKQLLYICAVAYGGMSILSLITQKQTTFSSVGEFVRARNRKPKWVIASLPAWMILLPLGLICAALVSADMVWVYIGQFFLLILLVFSINQMKWRYNNITIALLIYLLLRGLWFVIAS
;
A
#
# COMPACT_ATOMS: atom_id res chain seq x y z
N MET A 1 -26.61 -27.42 -25.81
CA MET A 1 -26.58 -27.31 -24.34
C MET A 1 -25.13 -27.30 -23.92
N ASP A 2 -24.61 -26.13 -23.58
CA ASP A 2 -23.20 -25.96 -23.21
C ASP A 2 -22.99 -26.54 -21.81
N ASN A 3 -22.42 -27.75 -21.74
CA ASN A 3 -21.97 -28.35 -20.49
C ASN A 3 -20.77 -27.54 -19.97
N LYS A 4 -21.05 -26.44 -19.25
CA LYS A 4 -20.11 -25.83 -18.32
C LYS A 4 -19.80 -26.88 -17.25
N LEU A 5 -18.65 -27.53 -17.38
CA LEU A 5 -18.02 -28.28 -16.29
C LEU A 5 -17.86 -27.33 -15.09
N ASN A 6 -18.81 -27.42 -14.15
CA ASN A 6 -18.71 -26.80 -12.85
C ASN A 6 -17.65 -27.56 -12.06
N ILE A 7 -16.41 -27.09 -12.12
CA ILE A 7 -15.34 -27.58 -11.26
C ILE A 7 -15.84 -27.44 -9.80
N PRO A 8 -15.85 -28.52 -9.00
CA PRO A 8 -16.34 -28.45 -7.64
C PRO A 8 -15.53 -27.40 -6.87
N LYS A 9 -16.22 -26.40 -6.32
CA LYS A 9 -15.59 -25.38 -5.47
C LYS A 9 -15.00 -26.09 -4.26
N ILE A 10 -13.68 -26.25 -4.23
CA ILE A 10 -12.96 -26.71 -3.06
C ILE A 10 -13.24 -25.68 -1.95
N ARG A 11 -13.99 -26.11 -0.93
CA ARG A 11 -14.40 -25.24 0.19
C ARG A 11 -13.25 -24.95 1.16
N ILE A 12 -12.27 -25.85 1.21
CA ILE A 12 -11.07 -25.73 2.04
C ILE A 12 -9.97 -25.09 1.19
N ASN A 13 -9.51 -23.91 1.62
CA ASN A 13 -8.38 -23.27 0.96
C ASN A 13 -7.09 -24.06 1.30
N ALA A 14 -6.69 -24.97 0.42
CA ALA A 14 -5.50 -25.80 0.61
C ALA A 14 -4.23 -24.95 0.80
N GLU A 15 -4.16 -23.77 0.19
CA GLU A 15 -3.02 -22.87 0.37
C GLU A 15 -3.03 -22.20 1.76
N PHE A 16 -4.20 -21.89 2.30
CA PHE A 16 -4.35 -21.43 3.69
C PHE A 16 -3.86 -22.49 4.68
N GLN A 17 -4.25 -23.75 4.50
CA GLN A 17 -3.81 -24.85 5.37
C GLN A 17 -2.31 -25.11 5.24
N ARG A 18 -1.76 -25.07 4.01
CA ARG A 18 -0.33 -25.21 3.76
C ARG A 18 0.47 -24.12 4.47
N LEU A 19 0.09 -22.86 4.27
CA LEU A 19 0.76 -21.73 4.92
C LEU A 19 0.60 -21.76 6.44
N MET A 20 -0.55 -22.22 6.93
CA MET A 20 -0.80 -22.35 8.36
C MET A 20 0.14 -23.37 8.97
N TRP A 21 0.26 -24.55 8.36
CA TRP A 21 1.18 -25.58 8.83
C TRP A 21 2.64 -25.13 8.82
N LEU A 22 3.04 -24.33 7.82
CA LEU A 22 4.42 -23.86 7.68
C LEU A 22 4.78 -22.73 8.66
N ASN A 23 3.82 -21.85 8.97
CA ASN A 23 4.10 -20.63 9.74
C ASN A 23 3.57 -20.68 11.18
N MET A 24 2.66 -21.60 11.50
CA MET A 24 2.11 -21.76 12.84
C MET A 24 3.09 -22.58 13.70
N SER A 25 3.90 -21.88 14.48
CA SER A 25 4.74 -22.46 15.53
C SER A 25 4.23 -22.02 16.90
N TRP A 26 3.67 -22.97 17.66
CA TRP A 26 3.20 -22.72 19.03
C TRP A 26 4.30 -22.17 19.94
N GLY A 27 5.53 -22.66 19.78
CA GLY A 27 6.68 -22.16 20.54
C GLY A 27 6.98 -20.68 20.27
N MET A 28 6.82 -20.22 19.03
CA MET A 28 7.04 -18.82 18.68
C MET A 28 5.94 -17.92 19.26
N ILE A 29 4.68 -18.38 19.24
CA ILE A 29 3.55 -17.65 19.83
C ILE A 29 3.75 -17.48 21.35
N VAL A 30 4.06 -18.57 22.05
CA VAL A 30 4.32 -18.55 23.49
C VAL A 30 5.54 -17.68 23.81
N GLY A 31 6.60 -17.79 23.03
CA GLY A 31 7.79 -16.95 23.18
C GLY A 31 7.51 -15.45 23.07
N ILE A 32 6.66 -15.04 22.12
CA ILE A 32 6.23 -13.64 21.99
C ILE A 32 5.49 -13.18 23.26
N ILE A 33 4.55 -13.98 23.76
CA ILE A 33 3.77 -13.65 24.97
C ILE A 33 4.69 -13.51 26.19
N ILE A 34 5.64 -14.44 26.37
CA ILE A 34 6.62 -14.38 27.47
C ILE A 34 7.49 -13.12 27.35
N LEU A 35 7.95 -12.80 26.14
CA LEU A 35 8.77 -11.62 25.90
C LEU A 35 8.04 -10.33 26.25
N TYR A 36 6.78 -10.18 25.83
CA TYR A 36 5.95 -9.03 26.24
C TYR A 36 5.74 -8.99 27.75
N SER A 37 5.50 -10.15 28.38
CA SER A 37 5.33 -10.24 29.83
C SER A 37 6.59 -9.78 30.57
N LEU A 38 7.78 -10.20 30.11
CA LEU A 38 9.06 -9.77 30.68
C LEU A 38 9.27 -8.27 30.55
N PHE A 39 8.92 -7.66 29.41
CA PHE A 39 8.99 -6.22 29.25
C PHE A 39 8.04 -5.48 30.20
N VAL A 40 6.83 -5.99 30.41
CA VAL A 40 5.89 -5.41 31.38
C VAL A 40 6.42 -5.56 32.82
N PHE A 41 7.09 -6.65 33.17
CA PHE A 41 7.69 -6.82 34.50
C PHE A 41 8.97 -6.00 34.71
N ALA A 42 9.66 -5.61 33.65
CA ALA A 42 10.90 -4.83 33.70
C ALA A 42 10.67 -3.32 33.95
N THR A 43 9.49 -2.93 34.46
CA THR A 43 9.12 -1.55 34.72
C THR A 43 10.18 -0.83 35.56
N PRO A 44 10.63 0.37 35.14
CA PRO A 44 11.49 1.20 35.99
C PRO A 44 10.70 1.65 37.23
N ASN A 45 11.28 1.51 38.42
CA ASN A 45 10.65 1.76 39.72
C ASN A 45 10.15 3.21 39.96
N SER A 46 10.30 4.13 39.01
CA SER A 46 10.08 5.57 39.20
C SER A 46 9.33 6.28 38.05
N GLY A 47 8.71 5.55 37.12
CA GLY A 47 8.01 6.13 35.97
C GLY A 47 6.51 5.83 35.94
N ASP A 48 5.74 6.64 35.20
CA ASP A 48 4.32 6.41 34.92
C ASP A 48 4.15 5.06 34.21
N LEU A 49 3.70 4.04 34.97
CA LEU A 49 3.54 2.66 34.50
C LEU A 49 2.64 2.56 33.26
N VAL A 50 1.65 3.46 33.16
CA VAL A 50 0.73 3.55 32.02
C VAL A 50 1.46 3.99 30.76
N GLU A 51 2.31 5.01 30.85
CA GLU A 51 3.10 5.51 29.71
C GLU A 51 4.13 4.47 29.27
N TYR A 52 4.76 3.76 30.23
CA TYR A 52 5.68 2.68 29.93
C TYR A 52 5.01 1.51 29.18
N ILE A 53 3.83 1.06 29.64
CA ILE A 53 3.06 0.01 28.96
C ILE A 53 2.60 0.48 27.57
N ALA A 54 2.17 1.73 27.45
CA ALA A 54 1.78 2.30 26.17
C ALA A 54 2.98 2.33 25.20
N GLY A 55 4.16 2.69 25.69
CA GLY A 55 5.41 2.66 24.93
C GLY A 55 5.77 1.27 24.43
N ILE A 56 5.67 0.23 25.29
CA ILE A 56 5.89 -1.17 24.88
C ILE A 56 4.88 -1.59 23.81
N GLY A 57 3.60 -1.28 24.01
CA GLY A 57 2.54 -1.59 23.07
C GLY A 57 2.76 -0.93 21.70
N ALA A 58 3.05 0.38 21.69
CA ALA A 58 3.34 1.15 20.49
C ALA A 58 4.58 0.61 19.75
N PHE A 59 5.68 0.40 20.45
CA PHE A 59 6.91 -0.17 19.88
C PHE A 59 6.67 -1.56 19.30
N GLY A 60 5.91 -2.38 20.02
CA GLY A 60 5.45 -3.69 19.58
C GLY A 60 4.67 -3.66 18.27
N THR A 61 3.67 -2.77 18.15
CA THR A 61 2.91 -2.58 16.90
C THR A 61 3.77 -2.03 15.75
N GLY A 62 4.82 -1.26 16.05
CA GLY A 62 5.82 -0.82 15.08
C GLY A 62 6.62 -2.00 14.53
N ILE A 63 7.20 -2.82 15.42
CA ILE A 63 7.95 -4.02 15.05
C ILE A 63 7.08 -5.01 14.28
N SER A 64 5.81 -5.18 14.67
CA SER A 64 4.92 -6.10 13.97
C SER A 64 4.76 -5.74 12.50
N ASN A 65 4.67 -4.46 12.15
CA ASN A 65 4.56 -4.05 10.74
C ASN A 65 5.80 -4.42 9.92
N ILE A 66 7.00 -4.33 10.52
CA ILE A 66 8.25 -4.80 9.90
C ILE A 66 8.24 -6.32 9.76
N ALA A 67 7.79 -7.03 10.80
CA ALA A 67 7.68 -8.49 10.78
C ALA A 67 6.68 -8.98 9.72
N LEU A 68 5.52 -8.32 9.59
CA LEU A 68 4.51 -8.58 8.56
C LEU A 68 5.16 -8.49 7.17
N TYR A 69 5.91 -7.43 6.92
CA TYR A 69 6.63 -7.22 5.67
C TYR A 69 7.59 -8.38 5.35
N LEU A 70 8.51 -8.68 6.27
CA LEU A 70 9.57 -9.67 6.05
C LEU A 70 8.98 -11.08 5.80
N GLN A 71 7.89 -11.41 6.48
CA GLN A 71 7.23 -12.71 6.34
C GLN A 71 6.49 -12.85 5.02
N ILE A 72 5.77 -11.81 4.58
CA ILE A 72 5.11 -11.79 3.26
C ILE A 72 6.17 -11.90 2.15
N GLU A 73 7.26 -11.13 2.22
CA GLU A 73 8.33 -11.17 1.22
C GLU A 73 9.00 -12.55 1.17
N ARG A 74 9.37 -13.12 2.32
CA ARG A 74 9.99 -14.44 2.39
C ARG A 74 9.07 -15.51 1.80
N SER A 75 7.79 -15.48 2.15
CA SER A 75 6.79 -16.43 1.63
C SER A 75 6.67 -16.33 0.10
N LEU A 76 6.63 -15.12 -0.45
CA LEU A 76 6.56 -14.90 -1.90
C LEU A 76 7.84 -15.35 -2.61
N ARG A 77 9.02 -15.04 -2.04
CA ARG A 77 10.32 -15.45 -2.59
C ARG A 77 10.40 -16.97 -2.72
N GLN A 78 9.97 -17.70 -1.69
CA GLN A 78 9.95 -19.16 -1.68
C GLN A 78 8.96 -19.74 -2.71
N ASP A 79 7.78 -19.13 -2.87
CA ASP A 79 6.81 -19.59 -3.87
C ASP A 79 7.28 -19.31 -5.31
N VAL A 80 8.02 -18.22 -5.55
CA VAL A 80 8.64 -17.96 -6.84
C VAL A 80 9.79 -18.91 -7.12
N SER A 81 10.69 -19.15 -6.15
CA SER A 81 11.81 -20.08 -6.35
C SER A 81 11.34 -21.49 -6.66
N ASN A 82 10.21 -21.90 -6.10
CA ASN A 82 9.65 -23.23 -6.26
C ASN A 82 8.66 -23.33 -7.43
N ASN A 83 8.49 -22.26 -8.23
CA ASN A 83 7.47 -22.16 -9.28
C ASN A 83 6.05 -22.57 -8.79
N ALA A 84 5.76 -22.31 -7.52
CA ALA A 84 4.51 -22.71 -6.89
C ALA A 84 3.30 -21.96 -7.48
N PHE A 85 3.50 -20.76 -8.05
CA PHE A 85 2.42 -20.02 -8.72
C PHE A 85 1.84 -20.75 -9.92
N ASP A 86 2.65 -21.50 -10.68
CA ASP A 86 2.15 -22.29 -11.81
C ASP A 86 1.34 -23.50 -11.32
N GLN A 87 1.76 -24.11 -10.22
CA GLN A 87 1.01 -25.19 -9.56
C GLN A 87 -0.32 -24.67 -8.98
N LEU A 88 -0.29 -23.51 -8.35
CA LEU A 88 -1.45 -22.89 -7.72
C LEU A 88 -2.45 -22.37 -8.77
N ARG A 89 -2.00 -22.02 -9.97
CA ARG A 89 -2.88 -21.74 -11.11
C ARG A 89 -3.69 -22.96 -11.55
N MET A 90 -3.12 -24.16 -11.44
CA MET A 90 -3.83 -25.41 -11.76
C MET A 90 -4.79 -25.83 -10.65
N SER A 91 -4.54 -25.38 -9.41
CA SER A 91 -5.51 -25.52 -8.33
C SER A 91 -6.69 -24.58 -8.59
N SER A 92 -7.93 -25.05 -8.42
CA SER A 92 -9.15 -24.28 -8.68
C SER A 92 -9.40 -23.17 -7.62
N LEU A 93 -8.35 -22.66 -6.99
CA LEU A 93 -8.41 -21.63 -5.95
C LEU A 93 -8.71 -20.27 -6.57
N SER A 94 -9.57 -19.50 -5.91
CA SER A 94 -9.83 -18.13 -6.33
C SER A 94 -8.63 -17.22 -6.01
N PRO A 95 -8.37 -16.17 -6.83
CA PRO A 95 -7.36 -15.16 -6.50
C PRO A 95 -7.58 -14.49 -5.14
N TRP A 96 -8.84 -14.43 -4.70
CA TRP A 96 -9.22 -13.90 -3.39
C TRP A 96 -8.73 -14.79 -2.25
N GLN A 97 -9.02 -16.08 -2.31
CA GLN A 97 -8.55 -17.06 -1.31
C GLN A 97 -7.02 -17.02 -1.18
N MET A 98 -6.33 -16.87 -2.31
CA MET A 98 -4.88 -16.86 -2.34
C MET A 98 -4.28 -15.56 -1.78
N ALA A 99 -4.85 -14.40 -2.12
CA ALA A 99 -4.43 -13.13 -1.53
C ALA A 99 -4.68 -13.12 -0.01
N TRP A 100 -5.83 -13.63 0.44
CA TRP A 100 -6.19 -13.67 1.86
C TRP A 100 -5.30 -14.56 2.69
N ALA A 101 -4.99 -15.77 2.22
CA ALA A 101 -4.08 -16.65 2.94
C ALA A 101 -2.68 -16.04 3.06
N ARG A 102 -2.22 -15.29 2.04
CA ARG A 102 -0.94 -14.59 2.10
C ARG A 102 -0.94 -13.38 3.03
N ILE A 103 -2.05 -12.68 3.17
CA ILE A 103 -2.14 -11.54 4.09
C ILE A 103 -2.30 -12.01 5.55
N VAL A 104 -3.10 -13.05 5.77
CA VAL A 104 -3.46 -13.51 7.13
C VAL A 104 -2.46 -14.53 7.68
N VAL A 105 -2.09 -15.52 6.85
CA VAL A 105 -1.37 -16.70 7.33
C VAL A 105 0.13 -16.63 7.05
N ALA A 106 0.54 -16.00 5.95
CA ALA A 106 1.97 -15.84 5.69
C ALA A 106 2.68 -15.08 6.82
N PRO A 107 2.12 -13.97 7.33
CA PRO A 107 2.73 -13.22 8.41
C PRO A 107 2.09 -13.48 9.79
N LEU A 108 1.71 -14.73 10.09
CA LEU A 108 0.97 -15.10 11.31
C LEU A 108 1.65 -14.55 12.58
N THR A 109 2.97 -14.63 12.66
CA THR A 109 3.69 -14.25 13.88
C THR A 109 3.77 -12.73 14.01
N GLY A 110 3.80 -12.00 12.88
CA GLY A 110 3.64 -10.54 12.87
C GLY A 110 2.27 -10.12 13.41
N TRP A 111 1.20 -10.83 13.04
CA TRP A 111 -0.14 -10.57 13.58
C TRP A 111 -0.25 -10.86 15.08
N VAL A 112 0.44 -11.87 15.59
CA VAL A 112 0.47 -12.17 17.05
C VAL A 112 1.17 -11.04 17.82
N ILE A 113 2.33 -10.57 17.34
CA ILE A 113 3.03 -9.41 17.93
C ILE A 113 2.12 -8.19 17.91
N PHE A 114 1.46 -7.93 16.77
CA PHE A 114 0.51 -6.82 16.64
C PHE A 114 -0.63 -6.92 17.64
N LEU A 115 -1.26 -8.10 17.76
CA LEU A 115 -2.41 -8.32 18.64
C LEU A 115 -2.05 -8.11 20.10
N VAL A 116 -0.91 -8.65 20.57
CA VAL A 116 -0.44 -8.46 21.95
C VAL A 116 -0.13 -6.98 22.21
N GLY A 117 0.59 -6.31 21.31
CA GLY A 117 0.88 -4.88 21.43
C GLY A 117 -0.38 -4.00 21.41
N TRP A 118 -1.34 -4.32 20.56
CA TRP A 118 -2.62 -3.61 20.45
C TRP A 118 -3.50 -3.77 21.70
N ILE A 119 -3.50 -4.96 22.32
CA ILE A 119 -4.18 -5.19 23.61
C ILE A 119 -3.51 -4.38 24.71
N LEU A 120 -2.18 -4.37 24.80
CA LEU A 120 -1.46 -3.58 25.80
C LEU A 120 -1.77 -2.08 25.68
N LEU A 121 -1.79 -1.54 24.46
CA LEU A 121 -2.26 -0.18 24.21
C LEU A 121 -3.71 0.01 24.67
N GLY A 122 -4.61 -0.92 24.33
CA GLY A 122 -6.01 -0.84 24.74
C GLY A 122 -6.21 -0.82 26.26
N LEU A 123 -5.39 -1.56 27.03
CA LEU A 123 -5.43 -1.55 28.49
C LEU A 123 -5.08 -0.16 29.05
N THR A 124 -4.09 0.53 28.46
CA THR A 124 -3.73 1.88 28.89
C THR A 124 -4.83 2.91 28.62
N MET A 125 -5.61 2.73 27.55
CA MET A 125 -6.73 3.61 27.20
C MET A 125 -7.88 3.56 28.20
N SER A 126 -7.98 2.50 29.02
CA SER A 126 -8.98 2.42 30.09
C SER A 126 -8.62 3.27 31.31
N HIS A 127 -7.36 3.72 31.42
CA HIS A 127 -6.85 4.51 32.54
C HIS A 127 -6.71 6.01 32.21
N PHE A 128 -6.48 6.36 30.94
CA PHE A 128 -6.57 7.75 30.50
C PHE A 128 -8.03 8.23 30.67
N ASN A 129 -8.23 9.35 31.36
CA ASN A 129 -9.55 10.00 31.41
C ASN A 129 -10.10 10.11 29.98
N HIS A 130 -11.36 9.73 29.79
CA HIS A 130 -12.06 9.64 28.51
C HIS A 130 -12.21 10.98 27.73
N GLU A 131 -11.45 12.02 28.09
CA GLU A 131 -11.54 13.35 27.48
C GLU A 131 -10.85 13.39 26.10
N ASP A 132 -9.83 12.56 25.86
CA ASP A 132 -9.12 12.51 24.57
C ASP A 132 -9.73 11.49 23.59
N SER A 133 -10.92 11.81 23.07
CA SER A 133 -11.61 11.03 22.04
C SER A 133 -10.73 10.67 20.82
N ASN A 134 -9.74 11.50 20.48
CA ASN A 134 -8.83 11.28 19.34
C ASN A 134 -7.89 10.08 19.52
N VAL A 135 -7.36 9.87 20.73
CA VAL A 135 -6.40 8.77 21.00
C VAL A 135 -7.12 7.42 20.92
N PHE A 136 -8.34 7.36 21.44
CA PHE A 136 -9.21 6.18 21.35
C PHE A 136 -9.50 5.79 19.89
N ILE A 137 -9.81 6.78 19.05
CA ILE A 137 -10.08 6.57 17.62
C ILE A 137 -8.81 6.09 16.89
N MET A 138 -7.63 6.62 17.23
CA MET A 138 -6.37 6.16 16.66
C MET A 138 -6.13 4.68 16.99
N TRP A 139 -6.31 4.30 18.25
CA TRP A 139 -6.19 2.89 18.68
C TRP A 139 -7.20 1.97 17.95
N LEU A 140 -8.44 2.41 17.77
CA LEU A 140 -9.49 1.65 17.08
C LEU A 140 -9.17 1.44 15.60
N THR A 141 -8.54 2.42 14.96
CA THR A 141 -8.22 2.39 13.52
C THR A 141 -6.89 1.71 13.21
N MET A 142 -6.01 1.47 14.19
CA MET A 142 -4.71 0.80 14.01
C MET A 142 -4.80 -0.56 13.28
N PRO A 143 -5.71 -1.49 13.61
CA PRO A 143 -5.82 -2.77 12.90
C PRO A 143 -6.17 -2.59 11.42
N LEU A 144 -7.01 -1.61 11.10
CA LEU A 144 -7.40 -1.29 9.73
C LEU A 144 -6.19 -0.76 8.94
N TYR A 145 -5.36 0.10 9.55
CA TYR A 145 -4.14 0.57 8.93
C TYR A 145 -3.10 -0.54 8.73
N SER A 146 -2.91 -1.41 9.71
CA SER A 146 -2.01 -2.57 9.57
C SER A 146 -2.46 -3.52 8.45
N TRP A 147 -3.78 -3.73 8.32
CA TRP A 147 -4.35 -4.51 7.21
C TRP A 147 -4.12 -3.84 5.84
N ALA A 148 -4.37 -2.53 5.73
CA ALA A 148 -4.14 -1.78 4.50
C ALA A 148 -2.66 -1.83 4.10
N LEU A 149 -1.75 -1.71 5.08
CA LEU A 149 -0.31 -1.84 4.91
C LEU A 149 0.07 -3.24 4.39
N ALA A 150 -0.46 -4.31 4.98
CA ALA A 150 -0.22 -5.68 4.51
C ALA A 150 -0.68 -5.89 3.06
N CYS A 151 -1.83 -5.32 2.69
CA CYS A 151 -2.32 -5.33 1.31
C CYS A 151 -1.38 -4.57 0.36
N MET A 152 -0.89 -3.39 0.77
CA MET A 152 0.05 -2.59 -0.01
C MET A 152 1.39 -3.29 -0.21
N ILE A 153 1.90 -3.97 0.82
CA ILE A 153 3.10 -4.80 0.73
C ILE A 153 2.90 -5.91 -0.30
N LEU A 154 1.77 -6.63 -0.22
CA LEU A 154 1.47 -7.70 -1.17
C LEU A 154 1.37 -7.16 -2.60
N VAL A 155 0.68 -6.04 -2.84
CA VAL A 155 0.60 -5.40 -4.16
C VAL A 155 1.98 -4.99 -4.68
N ASN A 156 2.81 -4.39 -3.81
CA ASN A 156 4.17 -3.99 -4.15
C ASN A 156 5.09 -5.18 -4.44
N ALA A 157 4.89 -6.29 -3.75
CA ALA A 157 5.65 -7.51 -3.95
C ALA A 157 5.22 -8.24 -5.24
N LEU A 158 3.91 -8.26 -5.55
CA LEU A 158 3.34 -8.93 -6.71
C LEU A 158 3.48 -8.15 -8.04
N GLN A 159 4.27 -7.08 -8.07
CA GLN A 159 4.48 -6.22 -9.23
C GLN A 159 4.58 -6.96 -10.58
N PHE A 160 4.00 -6.32 -11.59
CA PHE A 160 3.72 -6.85 -12.91
C PHE A 160 5.00 -7.35 -13.60
N LYS A 161 5.13 -8.68 -13.73
CA LYS A 161 6.23 -9.36 -14.43
C LYS A 161 7.64 -9.07 -13.90
N ARG A 162 7.86 -9.05 -12.59
CA ARG A 162 9.22 -9.22 -12.05
C ARG A 162 9.78 -10.60 -12.45
N GLY A 163 10.98 -10.61 -13.01
CA GLY A 163 11.75 -11.83 -13.23
C GLY A 163 12.24 -12.43 -11.90
N ASN A 164 12.57 -13.73 -11.88
CA ASN A 164 12.97 -14.45 -10.67
C ASN A 164 14.15 -13.80 -9.90
N ASN A 165 14.99 -13.00 -10.59
CA ASN A 165 16.17 -12.36 -10.00
C ASN A 165 15.90 -10.96 -9.40
N GLN A 166 14.67 -10.43 -9.48
CA GLN A 166 14.35 -9.03 -9.13
C GLN A 166 13.69 -8.85 -7.75
N TRP A 167 13.73 -9.88 -6.90
CA TRP A 167 13.19 -9.82 -5.53
C TRP A 167 14.16 -9.17 -4.54
N GLU A 168 15.47 -9.19 -4.84
CA GLU A 168 16.48 -8.51 -4.06
C GLU A 168 16.29 -6.99 -4.18
N GLY A 169 15.81 -6.35 -3.11
CA GLY A 169 15.55 -4.92 -3.05
C GLY A 169 14.07 -4.50 -3.03
N SER A 170 13.12 -5.43 -2.86
CA SER A 170 11.70 -5.08 -2.76
C SER A 170 11.38 -4.21 -1.52
N LEU A 171 12.11 -4.43 -0.42
CA LEU A 171 12.04 -3.63 0.81
C LEU A 171 12.54 -2.22 0.56
N LEU A 172 13.72 -2.12 -0.05
CA LEU A 172 14.34 -0.85 -0.40
C LEU A 172 13.42 -0.05 -1.32
N GLN A 173 12.76 -0.71 -2.29
CA GLN A 173 11.78 -0.04 -3.14
C GLN A 173 10.62 0.55 -2.34
N LEU A 174 10.07 -0.19 -1.38
CA LEU A 174 8.95 0.27 -0.57
C LEU A 174 9.36 1.45 0.30
N LEU A 175 10.54 1.39 0.94
CA LEU A 175 11.07 2.50 1.73
C LEU A 175 11.30 3.74 0.88
N LEU A 176 11.96 3.61 -0.27
CA LEU A 176 12.21 4.75 -1.17
C LEU A 176 10.89 5.33 -1.69
N LEU A 177 9.93 4.47 -2.07
CA LEU A 177 8.58 4.89 -2.47
C LEU A 177 7.87 5.64 -1.34
N PHE A 178 7.98 5.16 -0.10
CA PHE A 178 7.41 5.85 1.06
C PHE A 178 8.01 7.24 1.24
N VAL A 179 9.34 7.37 1.14
CA VAL A 179 10.01 8.69 1.22
C VAL A 179 9.51 9.61 0.11
N VAL A 180 9.43 9.13 -1.15
CA VAL A 180 8.89 9.92 -2.28
C VAL A 180 7.45 10.37 -2.02
N MET A 181 6.62 9.50 -1.43
CA MET A 181 5.23 9.84 -1.10
C MET A 181 5.13 10.90 -0.01
N VAL A 182 5.89 10.75 1.08
CA VAL A 182 5.93 11.76 2.15
C VAL A 182 6.35 13.10 1.56
N MET A 183 7.39 13.10 0.75
CA MET A 183 7.89 14.27 0.03
C MET A 183 6.89 14.92 -0.94
N PHE A 184 5.99 14.15 -1.53
CA PHE A 184 4.90 14.66 -2.35
C PHE A 184 3.83 15.30 -1.48
N VAL A 185 3.37 14.59 -0.45
CA VAL A 185 2.34 15.07 0.47
C VAL A 185 2.80 16.33 1.21
N THR A 186 4.04 16.39 1.69
CA THR A 186 4.57 17.58 2.36
C THR A 186 4.70 18.77 1.41
N GLY A 187 5.13 18.56 0.17
CA GLY A 187 5.16 19.63 -0.83
C GLY A 187 3.77 20.13 -1.22
N MET A 188 2.78 19.23 -1.28
CA MET A 188 1.38 19.61 -1.49
C MET A 188 0.83 20.37 -0.28
N LEU A 189 1.19 19.96 0.94
CA LEU A 189 0.77 20.63 2.17
C LEU A 189 1.36 22.03 2.28
N SER A 190 2.66 22.21 2.01
CA SER A 190 3.29 23.55 2.05
C SER A 190 2.68 24.49 0.99
N ALA A 191 2.36 23.98 -0.19
CA ALA A 191 1.63 24.75 -1.21
C ALA A 191 0.16 25.00 -0.85
N ALA A 192 -0.33 24.33 0.21
CA ALA A 192 -1.67 24.48 0.75
C ALA A 192 -1.71 25.34 2.02
N GLU A 193 -0.59 25.61 2.69
CA GLU A 193 -0.52 26.38 3.95
C GLU A 193 -1.03 27.83 3.78
N ASP A 194 -0.95 28.38 2.57
CA ASP A 194 -1.57 29.67 2.21
C ASP A 194 -3.12 29.62 2.23
N LEU A 195 -3.74 28.44 2.37
CA LEU A 195 -5.18 28.24 2.45
C LEU A 195 -5.63 28.02 3.91
N SER A 196 -5.80 29.10 4.66
CA SER A 196 -6.28 29.10 6.06
C SER A 196 -7.58 28.32 6.32
N TYR A 197 -8.43 28.13 5.30
CA TYR A 197 -9.70 27.40 5.36
C TYR A 197 -9.57 25.87 5.20
N LEU A 198 -8.38 25.31 4.98
CA LEU A 198 -8.17 23.85 5.06
C LEU A 198 -8.18 23.35 6.51
N SER A 199 -7.93 24.24 7.48
CA SER A 199 -7.94 23.97 8.92
C SER A 199 -9.37 23.86 9.51
N GLU A 200 -10.37 24.46 8.85
CA GLU A 200 -11.79 24.39 9.24
C GLU A 200 -12.43 23.06 8.80
N GLY A 201 -11.80 21.95 9.16
CA GLY A 201 -12.41 20.63 9.06
C GLY A 201 -13.50 20.47 10.11
N VAL A 202 -14.61 19.82 9.76
CA VAL A 202 -15.60 19.38 10.75
C VAL A 202 -14.88 18.40 11.68
N SER A 203 -14.77 18.74 12.97
CA SER A 203 -14.23 17.89 14.04
C SER A 203 -15.16 16.71 14.31
N ASN A 204 -15.25 15.79 13.35
CA ASN A 204 -16.12 14.64 13.44
C ASN A 204 -15.28 13.41 13.80
N THR A 205 -15.46 12.90 15.02
CA THR A 205 -14.82 11.69 15.55
C THR A 205 -15.07 10.44 14.69
N VAL A 206 -16.17 10.43 13.92
CA VAL A 206 -16.54 9.32 13.03
C VAL A 206 -15.78 9.35 11.69
N SER A 207 -15.28 10.50 11.27
CA SER A 207 -14.63 10.67 9.95
C SER A 207 -13.40 9.77 9.71
N PRO A 208 -12.46 9.57 10.66
CA PRO A 208 -11.32 8.67 10.47
C PRO A 208 -11.70 7.18 10.44
N ILE A 209 -12.79 6.78 11.10
CA ILE A 209 -13.27 5.39 11.09
C ILE A 209 -13.81 5.05 9.70
N ILE A 210 -14.64 5.92 9.13
CA ILE A 210 -15.16 5.72 7.77
C ILE A 210 -14.00 5.69 6.76
N ALA A 211 -13.04 6.61 6.91
CA ALA A 211 -11.88 6.70 6.03
C ALA A 211 -11.02 5.42 6.03
N SER A 212 -10.76 4.87 7.22
CA SER A 212 -9.96 3.65 7.38
C SER A 212 -10.70 2.41 6.83
N ILE A 213 -12.01 2.29 7.03
CA ILE A 213 -12.83 1.21 6.45
C ILE A 213 -12.78 1.26 4.92
N VAL A 214 -13.03 2.42 4.32
CA VAL A 214 -13.00 2.59 2.85
C VAL A 214 -11.60 2.27 2.31
N SER A 215 -10.55 2.74 2.98
CA SER A 215 -9.16 2.43 2.62
C SER A 215 -8.88 0.92 2.62
N VAL A 216 -9.32 0.21 3.66
CA VAL A 216 -9.17 -1.25 3.77
C VAL A 216 -9.87 -1.98 2.63
N VAL A 217 -11.09 -1.57 2.28
CA VAL A 217 -11.84 -2.17 1.16
C VAL A 217 -11.08 -1.97 -0.15
N LEU A 218 -10.63 -0.74 -0.45
CA LEU A 218 -9.87 -0.44 -1.66
C LEU A 218 -8.55 -1.22 -1.74
N CYS A 219 -7.77 -1.25 -0.66
CA CYS A 219 -6.51 -1.99 -0.58
C CYS A 219 -6.71 -3.51 -0.73
N SER A 220 -7.78 -4.07 -0.16
CA SER A 220 -8.09 -5.50 -0.27
C SER A 220 -8.46 -5.89 -1.72
N VAL A 221 -9.23 -5.03 -2.41
CA VAL A 221 -9.55 -5.23 -3.83
C VAL A 221 -8.30 -5.07 -4.70
N ALA A 222 -7.39 -4.15 -4.36
CA ALA A 222 -6.11 -4.00 -5.04
C ALA A 222 -5.24 -5.26 -4.92
N ALA A 223 -5.13 -5.82 -3.70
CA ALA A 223 -4.39 -7.06 -3.43
C ALA A 223 -4.93 -8.25 -4.24
N ARG A 224 -6.26 -8.38 -4.31
CA ARG A 224 -6.93 -9.37 -5.16
C ARG A 224 -6.56 -9.22 -6.63
N ALA A 225 -6.62 -7.98 -7.13
CA ALA A 225 -6.35 -7.69 -8.52
C ALA A 225 -4.90 -8.02 -8.89
N ALA A 226 -3.94 -7.64 -8.04
CA ALA A 226 -2.53 -7.98 -8.20
C ALA A 226 -2.30 -9.50 -8.22
N MET A 227 -2.95 -10.24 -7.31
CA MET A 227 -2.86 -11.70 -7.26
C MET A 227 -3.46 -12.35 -8.52
N ALA A 228 -4.60 -11.86 -9.01
CA ALA A 228 -5.22 -12.36 -10.23
C ALA A 228 -4.32 -12.18 -11.47
N GLU A 229 -3.55 -11.10 -11.51
CA GLU A 229 -2.59 -10.86 -12.58
C GLU A 229 -1.37 -11.77 -12.48
N ARG A 230 -0.82 -11.97 -11.27
CA ARG A 230 0.31 -12.89 -11.08
C ARG A 230 -0.04 -14.32 -11.49
N LEU A 231 -1.30 -14.73 -11.31
CA LEU A 231 -1.82 -16.04 -11.76
C LEU A 231 -2.19 -16.09 -13.25
N HIS A 232 -2.00 -14.99 -14.00
CA HIS A 232 -2.39 -14.87 -15.40
C HIS A 232 -3.88 -15.13 -15.67
N LEU A 233 -4.76 -14.90 -14.68
CA LEU A 233 -6.20 -15.13 -14.80
C LEU A 233 -6.93 -13.91 -15.36
N ARG A 234 -6.56 -12.70 -14.95
CA ARG A 234 -7.18 -11.45 -15.40
C ARG A 234 -6.17 -10.31 -15.35
N SER A 235 -6.25 -9.37 -16.30
CA SER A 235 -5.49 -8.13 -16.22
C SER A 235 -6.02 -7.24 -15.10
N SER A 236 -5.11 -6.68 -14.30
CA SER A 236 -5.45 -5.83 -13.16
C SER A 236 -5.42 -4.33 -13.50
N ARG A 237 -4.97 -3.95 -14.70
CA ARG A 237 -4.85 -2.53 -15.13
C ARG A 237 -6.16 -1.75 -15.00
N LEU A 238 -7.26 -2.28 -15.52
CA LEU A 238 -8.58 -1.63 -15.40
C LEU A 238 -9.02 -1.51 -13.95
N THR A 239 -8.81 -2.55 -13.14
CA THR A 239 -9.16 -2.50 -11.72
C THR A 239 -8.33 -1.46 -10.97
N PHE A 240 -7.05 -1.28 -11.31
CA PHE A 240 -6.23 -0.22 -10.71
C PHE A 240 -6.65 1.18 -11.16
N ILE A 241 -7.12 1.37 -12.40
CA ILE A 241 -7.71 2.64 -12.84
C ILE A 241 -8.97 2.95 -12.02
N VAL A 242 -9.89 1.99 -11.90
CA VAL A 242 -11.13 2.17 -11.14
C VAL A 242 -10.83 2.44 -9.66
N LEU A 243 -9.94 1.66 -9.05
CA LEU A 243 -9.52 1.90 -7.66
C LEU A 243 -8.84 3.26 -7.49
N GLY A 244 -7.99 3.67 -8.44
CA GLY A 244 -7.35 4.97 -8.48
C GLY A 244 -8.35 6.13 -8.56
N LEU A 245 -9.45 5.97 -9.31
CA LEU A 245 -10.51 6.97 -9.39
C LEU A 245 -11.36 7.03 -8.12
N LEU A 246 -11.46 5.92 -7.39
CA LEU A 246 -12.22 5.83 -6.14
C LEU A 246 -11.40 6.23 -4.90
N THR A 247 -10.09 6.46 -5.01
CA THR A 247 -9.26 6.79 -3.83
C THR A 247 -9.65 8.04 -3.08
N PRO A 248 -10.15 9.14 -3.70
CA PRO A 248 -10.59 10.31 -2.93
C PRO A 248 -11.76 9.99 -1.99
N LEU A 249 -12.54 8.92 -2.26
CA LEU A 249 -13.61 8.48 -1.37
C LEU A 249 -13.11 8.04 0.00
N ALA A 250 -11.85 7.62 0.10
CA ALA A 250 -11.24 7.26 1.38
C ALA A 250 -11.12 8.47 2.32
N ALA A 251 -11.08 9.69 1.79
CA ALA A 251 -10.96 10.91 2.59
C ALA A 251 -12.20 11.82 2.47
N ILE A 252 -13.29 11.34 1.85
CA ILE A 252 -14.49 12.15 1.63
C ILE A 252 -15.17 12.57 2.93
N SER A 253 -15.00 11.79 4.01
CA SER A 253 -15.52 12.09 5.34
C SER A 253 -14.86 13.31 5.99
N PHE A 254 -13.73 13.79 5.45
CA PHE A 254 -13.02 14.99 5.91
C PHE A 254 -13.38 16.26 5.10
N VAL A 255 -14.23 16.14 4.08
CA VAL A 255 -14.56 17.25 3.20
C VAL A 255 -15.59 18.15 3.85
N SER A 256 -15.22 19.39 4.18
CA SER A 256 -16.17 20.46 4.53
C SER A 256 -16.38 21.47 3.40
N ASN A 257 -15.33 21.73 2.61
CA ASN A 257 -15.34 22.76 1.57
C ASN A 257 -15.03 22.22 0.16
N TYR A 258 -15.51 22.90 -0.88
CA TYR A 258 -15.26 22.51 -2.28
C TYR A 258 -13.75 22.50 -2.62
N LYS A 259 -12.99 23.47 -2.08
CA LYS A 259 -11.54 23.54 -2.28
C LYS A 259 -10.78 22.44 -1.53
N GLN A 260 -11.27 22.04 -0.34
CA GLN A 260 -10.73 20.88 0.38
C GLN A 260 -10.97 19.59 -0.41
N LEU A 261 -12.15 19.42 -1.02
CA LEU A 261 -12.42 18.29 -1.91
C LEU A 261 -11.45 18.24 -3.09
N LEU A 262 -11.21 19.39 -3.74
CA LEU A 262 -10.27 19.49 -4.85
C LEU A 262 -8.82 19.19 -4.41
N TYR A 263 -8.42 19.67 -3.23
CA TYR A 263 -7.12 19.35 -2.63
C TYR A 263 -6.97 17.85 -2.34
N ILE A 264 -7.97 17.23 -1.69
CA ILE A 264 -7.98 15.79 -1.41
C ILE A 264 -7.90 14.98 -2.70
N CYS A 265 -8.67 15.36 -3.73
CA CYS A 265 -8.59 14.75 -5.05
C CYS A 265 -7.20 14.91 -5.67
N ALA A 266 -6.61 16.11 -5.60
CA ALA A 266 -5.26 16.35 -6.09
C ALA A 266 -4.24 15.48 -5.34
N VAL A 267 -4.24 15.42 -4.01
CA VAL A 267 -3.28 14.57 -3.28
C VAL A 267 -3.50 13.08 -3.59
N ALA A 268 -4.75 12.61 -3.63
CA ALA A 268 -5.07 11.20 -3.87
C ALA A 268 -4.70 10.74 -5.29
N TYR A 269 -5.02 11.52 -6.33
CA TYR A 269 -4.65 11.17 -7.71
C TYR A 269 -3.15 11.26 -7.96
N GLY A 270 -2.48 12.22 -7.31
CA GLY A 270 -1.02 12.34 -7.32
C GLY A 270 -0.34 11.14 -6.69
N GLY A 271 -0.72 10.77 -5.46
CA GLY A 271 -0.19 9.58 -4.81
C GLY A 271 -0.43 8.31 -5.65
N MET A 272 -1.64 8.12 -6.17
CA MET A 272 -1.94 6.93 -6.98
C MET A 272 -1.21 6.89 -8.32
N SER A 273 -0.92 8.04 -8.93
CA SER A 273 -0.12 8.09 -10.15
C SER A 273 1.36 7.78 -9.87
N ILE A 274 1.93 8.22 -8.75
CA ILE A 274 3.28 7.80 -8.29
C ILE A 274 3.31 6.27 -8.07
N LEU A 275 2.32 5.72 -7.35
CA LEU A 275 2.21 4.26 -7.15
C LEU A 275 2.14 3.52 -8.48
N SER A 276 1.30 3.99 -9.40
CA SER A 276 1.14 3.38 -10.73
C SER A 276 2.42 3.46 -11.55
N LEU A 277 3.15 4.59 -11.52
CA LEU A 277 4.41 4.77 -12.23
C LEU A 277 5.47 3.75 -11.79
N ILE A 278 5.53 3.47 -10.48
CA ILE A 278 6.54 2.63 -9.86
C ILE A 278 6.17 1.15 -9.89
N THR A 279 4.89 0.80 -9.75
CA THR A 279 4.45 -0.60 -9.58
C THR A 279 3.99 -1.27 -10.88
N GLN A 280 3.45 -0.49 -11.83
CA GLN A 280 2.95 -1.04 -13.08
C GLN A 280 4.06 -1.08 -14.11
N LYS A 281 4.05 -2.12 -14.96
CA LYS A 281 4.96 -2.18 -16.10
C LYS A 281 4.67 -0.99 -17.00
N GLN A 282 5.60 -0.04 -17.03
CA GLN A 282 5.67 0.98 -18.07
C GLN A 282 6.01 0.22 -19.34
N THR A 283 4.98 -0.19 -20.07
CA THR A 283 5.20 -0.59 -21.46
C THR A 283 5.80 0.64 -22.09
N THR A 284 7.08 0.56 -22.43
CA THR A 284 7.61 1.36 -23.53
C THR A 284 6.54 1.30 -24.61
N PHE A 285 6.32 2.40 -25.31
CA PHE A 285 5.51 2.48 -26.53
C PHE A 285 6.01 1.52 -27.65
N SER A 286 6.59 0.36 -27.30
CA SER A 286 6.94 -0.79 -28.14
C SER A 286 5.78 -1.34 -28.95
N SER A 287 4.55 -0.88 -28.77
CA SER A 287 3.64 -0.85 -29.91
C SER A 287 2.54 0.20 -29.76
N VAL A 288 2.78 1.35 -30.40
CA VAL A 288 1.70 2.05 -31.12
C VAL A 288 0.81 1.03 -31.86
N GLY A 289 1.39 -0.08 -32.32
CA GLY A 289 0.69 -1.27 -32.82
C GLY A 289 -0.30 -1.96 -31.86
N GLU A 290 -0.05 -2.14 -30.55
CA GLU A 290 -1.05 -2.70 -29.61
C GLU A 290 -2.14 -1.68 -29.30
N PHE A 291 -1.79 -0.40 -29.18
CA PHE A 291 -2.78 0.67 -29.03
C PHE A 291 -3.68 0.77 -30.26
N VAL A 292 -3.12 0.69 -31.47
CA VAL A 292 -3.87 0.66 -32.75
C VAL A 292 -4.68 -0.63 -32.88
N ARG A 293 -4.12 -1.79 -32.50
CA ARG A 293 -4.80 -3.09 -32.55
C ARG A 293 -5.92 -3.19 -31.49
N ALA A 294 -5.78 -2.54 -30.35
CA ALA A 294 -6.82 -2.38 -29.33
C ALA A 294 -7.86 -1.32 -29.72
N ARG A 295 -7.45 -0.22 -30.37
CA ARG A 295 -8.37 0.80 -30.93
C ARG A 295 -9.29 0.19 -31.97
N ASN A 296 -8.76 -0.72 -32.80
CA ASN A 296 -9.54 -1.49 -33.77
C ASN A 296 -10.47 -2.52 -33.10
N ARG A 297 -10.26 -2.87 -31.82
CA ARG A 297 -11.10 -3.79 -31.04
C ARG A 297 -11.84 -3.06 -29.91
N LYS A 298 -12.96 -2.41 -30.22
CA LYS A 298 -13.90 -1.74 -29.28
C LYS A 298 -13.23 -0.81 -28.23
N PRO A 299 -13.66 0.46 -28.09
CA PRO A 299 -12.97 1.48 -27.28
C PRO A 299 -12.75 1.09 -25.80
N LYS A 300 -13.61 0.24 -25.23
CA LYS A 300 -13.49 -0.27 -23.84
C LYS A 300 -12.18 -1.03 -23.57
N TRP A 301 -11.58 -1.67 -24.57
CA TRP A 301 -10.35 -2.46 -24.38
C TRP A 301 -9.08 -1.62 -24.44
N VAL A 302 -9.15 -0.43 -25.06
CA VAL A 302 -8.04 0.52 -25.10
C VAL A 302 -7.78 1.10 -23.71
N ILE A 303 -8.83 1.58 -23.04
CA ILE A 303 -8.73 2.13 -21.68
C ILE A 303 -8.26 1.05 -20.71
N ALA A 304 -8.73 -0.19 -20.88
CA ALA A 304 -8.31 -1.33 -20.06
C ALA A 304 -6.83 -1.72 -20.23
N SER A 305 -6.15 -1.24 -21.28
CA SER A 305 -4.75 -1.54 -21.57
C SER A 305 -3.78 -0.48 -21.03
N LEU A 306 -4.25 0.72 -20.70
CA LEU A 306 -3.42 1.83 -20.24
C LEU A 306 -2.99 1.64 -18.77
N PRO A 307 -1.78 2.10 -18.40
CA PRO A 307 -1.40 2.23 -17.00
C PRO A 307 -2.20 3.35 -16.32
N ALA A 308 -2.44 3.20 -15.02
CA ALA A 308 -3.38 4.07 -14.29
C ALA A 308 -2.92 5.53 -14.21
N TRP A 309 -1.62 5.78 -14.12
CA TRP A 309 -1.07 7.14 -14.06
C TRP A 309 -1.43 8.01 -15.27
N MET A 310 -1.63 7.43 -16.46
CA MET A 310 -1.97 8.20 -17.66
C MET A 310 -3.34 8.89 -17.58
N ILE A 311 -4.24 8.36 -16.75
CA ILE A 311 -5.56 8.96 -16.50
C ILE A 311 -5.53 9.77 -15.20
N LEU A 312 -4.87 9.26 -14.16
CA LEU A 312 -4.88 9.88 -12.83
C LEU A 312 -4.04 11.15 -12.76
N LEU A 313 -2.88 11.20 -13.42
CA LEU A 313 -2.00 12.37 -13.42
C LEU A 313 -2.68 13.61 -14.01
N PRO A 314 -3.25 13.58 -15.23
CA PRO A 314 -3.92 14.77 -15.77
C PRO A 314 -5.13 15.19 -14.92
N LEU A 315 -5.84 14.23 -14.33
CA LEU A 315 -6.99 14.51 -13.47
C LEU A 315 -6.56 15.18 -12.15
N GLY A 316 -5.47 14.71 -11.54
CA GLY A 316 -4.84 15.33 -10.38
C GLY A 316 -4.32 16.73 -10.67
N LEU A 317 -3.72 16.95 -11.85
CA LEU A 317 -3.23 18.27 -12.28
C LEU A 317 -4.38 19.26 -12.51
N ILE A 318 -5.49 18.82 -13.11
CA ILE A 318 -6.70 19.66 -13.24
C ILE A 318 -7.22 20.05 -11.85
N CYS A 319 -7.31 19.09 -10.91
CA CYS A 319 -7.72 19.39 -9.54
C CYS A 319 -6.76 20.38 -8.86
N ALA A 320 -5.44 20.20 -9.00
CA ALA A 320 -4.44 21.12 -8.45
C ALA A 320 -4.55 22.53 -9.04
N ALA A 321 -4.72 22.63 -10.37
CA ALA A 321 -4.88 23.91 -11.06
C ALA A 321 -6.13 24.69 -10.64
N LEU A 322 -7.19 24.00 -10.26
CA LEU A 322 -8.40 24.60 -9.71
C LEU A 322 -8.23 25.09 -8.26
N VAL A 323 -7.20 24.65 -7.55
CA VAL A 323 -6.91 25.05 -6.17
C VAL A 323 -5.91 26.22 -6.13
N SER A 324 -4.71 26.05 -6.69
CA SER A 324 -3.68 27.10 -6.72
C SER A 324 -2.62 26.86 -7.80
N ALA A 325 -1.94 27.93 -8.23
CA ALA A 325 -0.83 27.84 -9.18
C ALA A 325 0.40 27.15 -8.58
N ASP A 326 0.65 27.32 -7.28
CA ASP A 326 1.81 26.73 -6.59
C ASP A 326 1.71 25.21 -6.51
N MET A 327 0.50 24.67 -6.31
CA MET A 327 0.27 23.22 -6.36
C MET A 327 0.57 22.63 -7.73
N VAL A 328 0.32 23.37 -8.82
CA VAL A 328 0.65 22.93 -10.18
C VAL A 328 2.16 22.83 -10.35
N TRP A 329 2.93 23.78 -9.82
CA TRP A 329 4.40 23.73 -9.86
C TRP A 329 4.96 22.55 -9.08
N VAL A 330 4.42 22.27 -7.89
CA VAL A 330 4.79 21.07 -7.11
C VAL A 330 4.52 19.80 -7.91
N TYR A 331 3.35 19.71 -8.54
CA TYR A 331 2.98 18.59 -9.41
C TYR A 331 3.96 18.41 -10.57
N ILE A 332 4.17 19.45 -11.37
CA ILE A 332 5.03 19.38 -12.55
C ILE A 332 6.46 19.05 -12.16
N GLY A 333 7.01 19.73 -11.15
CA GLY A 333 8.38 19.51 -10.69
C GLY A 333 8.63 18.08 -10.22
N GLN A 334 7.70 17.51 -9.45
CA GLN A 334 7.87 16.17 -8.92
C GLN A 334 7.65 15.06 -9.96
N PHE A 335 6.63 15.19 -10.81
CA PHE A 335 6.32 14.16 -11.81
C PHE A 335 7.27 14.18 -13.02
N PHE A 336 7.73 15.36 -13.45
CA PHE A 336 8.60 15.47 -14.63
C PHE A 336 9.90 14.65 -14.46
N LEU A 337 10.61 14.87 -13.36
CA LEU A 337 11.84 14.14 -13.06
C LEU A 337 11.59 12.65 -12.82
N LEU A 338 10.51 12.30 -12.11
CA LEU A 338 10.18 10.91 -11.81
C LEU A 338 9.90 10.11 -13.10
N ILE A 339 9.07 10.65 -13.99
CA ILE A 339 8.72 10.00 -15.27
C ILE A 339 9.96 9.82 -16.14
N LEU A 340 10.79 10.86 -16.26
CA LEU A 340 12.02 10.83 -17.06
C LEU A 340 12.97 9.72 -16.58
N LEU A 341 13.20 9.64 -15.26
CA LEU A 341 14.10 8.65 -14.67
C LEU A 341 13.54 7.23 -14.80
N VAL A 342 12.26 7.04 -14.47
CA VAL A 342 11.60 5.73 -14.58
C VAL A 342 11.63 5.23 -16.02
N PHE A 343 11.39 6.09 -17.00
CA PHE A 343 11.44 5.68 -18.41
C PHE A 343 12.86 5.37 -18.89
N SER A 344 13.83 6.23 -18.54
CA SER A 344 15.23 6.08 -18.98
C SER A 344 15.90 4.83 -18.40
N ILE A 345 15.71 4.58 -17.11
CA ILE A 345 16.36 3.47 -16.40
C ILE A 345 15.67 2.14 -16.72
N ASN A 346 14.37 2.14 -16.99
CA ASN A 346 13.67 0.92 -17.43
C ASN A 346 14.12 0.41 -18.81
N GLN A 347 14.74 1.23 -19.65
CA GLN A 347 15.35 0.79 -20.92
C GLN A 347 16.69 0.08 -20.70
N MET A 348 17.34 0.32 -19.56
CA MET A 348 18.63 -0.28 -19.26
C MET A 348 18.43 -1.70 -18.69
N LYS A 349 19.18 -2.68 -19.21
CA LYS A 349 19.13 -4.07 -18.71
C LYS A 349 20.15 -4.27 -17.61
N TRP A 350 19.87 -3.78 -16.41
CA TRP A 350 20.75 -3.98 -15.25
C TRP A 350 20.38 -5.24 -14.49
N ARG A 351 21.34 -5.74 -13.68
CA ARG A 351 21.15 -6.92 -12.82
C ARG A 351 20.26 -6.63 -11.61
N TYR A 352 20.25 -5.37 -11.16
CA TYR A 352 19.45 -4.89 -10.04
C TYR A 352 18.07 -4.38 -10.48
N ASN A 353 17.17 -4.19 -9.54
CA ASN A 353 15.85 -3.66 -9.82
C ASN A 353 15.94 -2.20 -10.33
N ASN A 354 15.66 -2.00 -11.62
CA ASN A 354 15.73 -0.71 -12.29
C ASN A 354 14.90 0.39 -11.57
N ILE A 355 13.77 0.01 -10.97
CA ILE A 355 12.89 0.95 -10.29
C ILE A 355 13.50 1.44 -8.97
N THR A 356 14.21 0.58 -8.22
CA THR A 356 14.87 1.03 -6.97
C THR A 356 15.98 2.04 -7.28
N ILE A 357 16.71 1.82 -8.37
CA ILE A 357 17.76 2.74 -8.81
C ILE A 357 17.16 4.07 -9.26
N ALA A 358 16.05 4.04 -10.02
CA ALA A 358 15.35 5.25 -10.43
C ALA A 358 14.88 6.08 -9.24
N LEU A 359 14.33 5.44 -8.20
CA LEU A 359 13.91 6.12 -6.98
C LEU A 359 15.09 6.68 -6.19
N LEU A 360 16.20 5.94 -6.09
CA LEU A 360 17.39 6.40 -5.40
C LEU A 360 17.99 7.63 -6.09
N ILE A 361 18.14 7.59 -7.42
CA ILE A 361 18.64 8.74 -8.21
C ILE A 361 17.70 9.93 -8.10
N TYR A 362 16.38 9.70 -8.16
CA TYR A 362 15.38 10.75 -7.99
C TYR A 362 15.52 11.46 -6.64
N LEU A 363 15.64 10.70 -5.55
CA LEU A 363 15.79 11.27 -4.21
C LEU A 363 17.13 12.01 -4.04
N LEU A 364 18.23 11.48 -4.59
CA LEU A 364 19.53 12.17 -4.57
C LEU A 364 19.50 13.48 -5.34
N LEU A 365 18.95 13.49 -6.56
CA LEU A 365 18.82 14.71 -7.37
C LEU A 365 17.95 15.75 -6.67
N ARG A 366 16.86 15.33 -6.02
CA ARG A 366 16.00 16.24 -5.27
C ARG A 366 16.69 16.76 -4.01
N GLY A 367 17.45 15.92 -3.31
CA GLY A 367 18.28 16.33 -2.17
C GLY A 367 19.33 17.35 -2.58
N LEU A 368 20.03 17.13 -3.70
CA LEU A 368 20.99 18.08 -4.26
C LEU A 368 20.32 19.41 -4.65
N TRP A 369 19.15 19.35 -5.29
CA TRP A 369 18.39 20.56 -5.62
C TRP A 369 18.05 21.37 -4.38
N PHE A 370 17.63 20.71 -3.30
CA PHE A 370 17.32 21.38 -2.04
C PHE A 370 18.55 22.07 -1.44
N VAL A 371 19.71 21.43 -1.46
CA VAL A 371 20.98 21.99 -0.95
C VAL A 371 21.49 23.17 -1.80
N ILE A 372 21.23 23.14 -3.11
CA ILE A 372 21.66 24.22 -4.02
C ILE A 372 20.71 25.42 -3.99
N ALA A 373 19.42 25.17 -3.74
CA ALA A 373 18.38 26.20 -3.71
C ALA A 373 18.19 26.84 -2.33
N SER A 374 18.74 26.24 -1.26
CA SER A 374 18.90 26.83 0.08
C SER A 374 20.12 27.75 0.13
#